data_AF-A0A8J2Z5A2-F1
#
_entry.id   AF-A0A8J2Z5A2-F1
#
_cell.length_a   1.000
_cell.length_b   1.000
_cell.length_c   1.000
_cell.angle_alpha   90.00
_cell.angle_beta   90.00
_cell.angle_gamma   90.00
#
_symmetry.space_group_name_H-M   'P 1'
#
loop_
_entity.id
_entity.type
_entity.pdbx_description
1 polymer ?
#
loop_
_entity_poly.entity_id
_entity_poly.type
_entity_poly.pdbx_seq_one_letter_code
_entity_poly.pdbx_strand_id
1 'polypeptide(L)' 'MQKIQVMLEDSLAKSLKNSAKEAGLSTSSYARLLLANAYKKTLTPIEKSLLDTTGDERCSSEDFLKHLDEMIKNA' A
#
# COMPACT_ATOMS: atom_id res chain seq x y z
N MET A 1 3.57 -22.00 11.77
CA MET A 1 2.57 -21.10 11.17
C MET A 1 1.56 -21.93 10.39
N GLN A 2 0.26 -21.69 10.59
CA GLN A 2 -0.79 -22.33 9.78
C GLN A 2 -0.84 -21.68 8.40
N LYS A 3 -1.04 -22.50 7.35
CA LYS A 3 -1.28 -22.03 5.99
C LYS A 3 -2.78 -22.09 5.72
N ILE A 4 -3.30 -21.06 5.04
CA ILE A 4 -4.66 -21.05 4.52
C ILE A 4 -4.61 -21.04 3.00
N GLN A 5 -5.48 -21.81 2.37
CA GLN A 5 -5.71 -21.73 0.93
C GLN A 5 -6.99 -20.94 0.70
N VAL A 6 -6.91 -19.91 -0.13
CA VAL A 6 -8.04 -19.03 -0.45
C VAL A 6 -8.29 -19.13 -1.94
N MET A 7 -9.53 -19.41 -2.30
CA MET A 7 -10.00 -19.32 -3.68
C MET A 7 -10.67 -17.97 -3.89
N LEU A 8 -10.26 -17.26 -4.94
CA LEU A 8 -10.79 -15.97 -5.32
C LEU A 8 -11.32 -16.08 -6.75
N GLU A 9 -12.36 -15.32 -7.05
CA GLU A 9 -12.78 -15.10 -8.43
C GLU A 9 -11.64 -14.46 -9.24
N ASP A 10 -11.55 -14.77 -10.53
CA ASP A 10 -10.44 -14.32 -11.39
C ASP A 10 -10.31 -12.79 -11.45
N SER A 11 -11.44 -12.08 -11.47
CA SER A 11 -11.50 -10.61 -11.46
C SER A 11 -10.90 -10.05 -10.16
N LEU A 12 -11.28 -10.63 -9.02
CA LEU A 12 -10.82 -10.23 -7.70
C LEU A 12 -9.33 -10.58 -7.51
N ALA A 13 -8.88 -11.74 -7.99
CA ALA A 13 -7.48 -12.12 -7.95
C ALA A 13 -6.60 -11.15 -8.78
N LYS A 14 -7.06 -10.73 -9.95
CA LYS A 14 -6.38 -9.72 -10.77
C LYS A 14 -6.32 -8.36 -10.07
N SER A 15 -7.44 -7.90 -9.52
CA SER A 15 -7.49 -6.62 -8.79
C SER A 15 -6.54 -6.64 -7.58
N LEU A 16 -6.60 -7.69 -6.74
CA LEU A 16 -5.72 -7.86 -5.60
C LEU A 16 -4.23 -7.85 -6.00
N LYS A 17 -3.88 -8.52 -7.10
CA LYS A 17 -2.51 -8.56 -7.61
C LYS A 17 -2.03 -7.18 -8.07
N ASN A 18 -2.89 -6.42 -8.73
CA ASN A 18 -2.55 -5.07 -9.20
C ASN A 18 -2.37 -4.10 -8.03
N SER A 19 -3.32 -4.06 -7.10
CA SER A 19 -3.22 -3.19 -5.92
C SER A 19 -2.03 -3.55 -5.02
N ALA A 20 -1.73 -4.84 -4.85
CA ALA A 20 -0.53 -5.26 -4.14
C ALA A 20 0.74 -4.75 -4.83
N LYS A 21 0.78 -4.77 -6.17
CA LYS A 21 1.92 -4.26 -6.94
C LYS A 21 2.06 -2.74 -6.80
N GLU A 22 0.95 -2.01 -6.84
CA GLU A 22 0.94 -0.54 -6.65
C GLU A 22 1.44 -0.16 -5.25
N ALA A 23 1.05 -0.92 -4.22
CA ALA A 23 1.55 -0.76 -2.85
C ALA A 23 2.98 -1.30 -2.63
N GLY A 24 3.64 -1.86 -3.66
CA GLY A 24 4.99 -2.43 -3.53
C GLY A 24 5.08 -3.69 -2.66
N LEU A 25 3.97 -4.42 -2.50
CA LEU A 25 3.84 -5.57 -1.61
C LEU A 25 3.63 -6.89 -2.36
N SER A 26 3.96 -8.00 -1.70
CA SER A 26 3.53 -9.32 -2.20
C SER A 26 2.01 -9.46 -2.08
N THR A 27 1.38 -10.16 -3.03
CA THR A 27 -0.08 -10.40 -3.01
C THR A 27 -0.54 -11.00 -1.69
N SER A 28 0.24 -11.93 -1.11
CA SER A 28 -0.11 -12.56 0.16
C SER A 28 0.05 -11.64 1.37
N SER A 29 0.99 -10.70 1.34
CA SER A 29 1.19 -9.70 2.39
C SER A 29 0.05 -8.69 2.36
N TYR A 30 -0.27 -8.19 1.17
CA TYR A 30 -1.36 -7.25 0.97
C TYR A 30 -2.72 -7.87 1.36
N ALA A 31 -2.98 -9.13 0.96
CA ALA A 31 -4.17 -9.86 1.39
C ALA A 31 -4.28 -9.98 2.93
N ARG A 32 -3.16 -10.26 3.62
CA ARG A 32 -3.12 -10.33 5.09
C ARG A 32 -3.43 -8.98 5.73
N LEU A 33 -2.91 -7.89 5.18
CA LEU A 33 -3.21 -6.53 5.66
C LEU A 33 -4.68 -6.17 5.46
N LEU A 34 -5.25 -6.48 4.29
CA LEU A 34 -6.67 -6.27 4.03
C LEU A 34 -7.56 -7.06 5.00
N LEU A 35 -7.24 -8.33 5.24
CA LEU A 35 -7.95 -9.15 6.22
C LEU A 35 -7.81 -8.57 7.63
N ALA A 36 -6.59 -8.18 8.04
CA ALA A 36 -6.39 -7.57 9.34
C ALA A 36 -7.20 -6.27 9.51
N ASN A 37 -7.26 -5.43 8.46
CA ASN A 37 -8.06 -4.22 8.43
C ASN A 37 -9.57 -4.52 8.55
N ALA A 38 -10.07 -5.47 7.74
CA ALA A 38 -11.48 -5.85 7.70
C ALA A 38 -11.96 -6.43 9.05
N TYR A 39 -11.12 -7.24 9.70
CA TYR A 39 -11.42 -7.83 11.02
C TYR A 39 -11.07 -6.90 12.20
N LYS A 40 -10.90 -5.59 11.94
CA LYS A 40 -10.61 -4.55 12.95
C LYS A 40 -9.44 -4.89 13.87
N LYS A 41 -8.44 -5.61 13.37
CA LYS A 41 -7.18 -5.78 14.11
C LYS A 41 -6.44 -4.45 14.10
N THR A 42 -5.76 -4.15 15.20
CA THR A 42 -4.91 -2.96 15.28
C THR A 42 -3.76 -3.09 14.29
N LEU A 43 -3.83 -2.32 13.20
CA LEU A 43 -2.71 -2.13 12.29
C LEU A 43 -1.77 -1.08 12.86
N THR A 44 -0.46 -1.30 12.68
CA THR A 44 0.55 -0.29 12.95
C THR A 44 0.37 0.92 12.00
N PRO A 45 0.89 2.10 12.35
CA PRO A 45 0.80 3.28 11.47
C PRO A 45 1.35 3.03 10.07
N ILE A 46 2.45 2.27 9.97
CA ILE A 46 3.06 1.90 8.69
C ILE A 46 2.14 1.00 7.87
N GLU A 47 1.56 -0.04 8.50
CA GLU A 47 0.62 -0.94 7.83
C GLU A 47 -0.64 -0.23 7.34
N LYS A 48 -1.12 0.77 8.08
CA LYS A 48 -2.22 1.63 7.62
C LYS A 48 -1.80 2.47 6.42
N SER A 49 -0.63 3.10 6.47
CA SER A 49 -0.09 3.90 5.37
C SER A 49 0.09 3.09 4.09
N LEU A 50 0.45 1.80 4.19
CA LEU A 50 0.56 0.90 3.02
C LEU A 50 -0.80 0.54 2.39
N LEU A 51 -1.90 0.67 3.14
CA LEU A 51 -3.26 0.48 2.62
C LEU A 51 -3.85 1.78 2.08
N ASP A 52 -3.38 2.92 2.57
CA ASP A 52 -3.87 4.25 2.21
C ASP A 52 -3.06 4.80 1.03
N THR A 53 -3.25 4.21 -0.14
CA THR A 53 -2.63 4.67 -1.40
C THR A 53 -3.45 5.76 -2.09
N THR A 54 -4.54 6.20 -1.46
CA THR A 54 -5.46 7.21 -1.99
C THR A 54 -4.83 8.60 -1.86
N GLY A 55 -4.32 9.14 -2.96
CA GLY A 55 -3.77 10.51 -3.02
C GLY A 55 -2.26 10.60 -3.11
N ASP A 56 -1.55 9.49 -3.29
CA ASP A 56 -0.12 9.54 -3.63
C ASP A 56 0.07 10.14 -5.01
N GLU A 57 0.42 11.43 -5.05
CA GLU A 57 0.87 12.08 -6.27
C GLU A 57 2.16 11.42 -6.73
N ARG A 58 2.15 10.94 -7.97
CA ARG A 58 3.37 10.48 -8.63
C ARG A 58 4.26 11.69 -8.89
N CYS A 59 5.18 11.93 -7.97
CA CYS A 59 6.21 12.95 -8.10
C CYS A 59 7.50 12.31 -8.64
N SER A 60 8.15 12.95 -9.61
CA SER A 60 9.48 12.51 -10.05
C SER A 60 10.52 12.82 -8.96
N SER A 61 11.64 12.08 -8.94
CA SER A 61 12.69 12.35 -7.96
C SER A 61 13.24 13.77 -8.07
N GLU A 62 13.29 14.34 -9.29
CA GLU A 62 13.74 15.71 -9.54
C GLU A 62 12.75 16.74 -8.98
N ASP A 63 11.45 16.54 -9.21
CA ASP A 63 10.41 17.42 -8.69
C ASP A 63 10.32 17.38 -7.16
N PHE A 64 10.57 16.21 -6.57
CA PHE A 64 10.60 16.03 -5.12
C PHE A 64 11.77 16.79 -4.49
N LEU A 65 12.97 16.64 -5.05
CA LEU A 65 14.16 17.35 -4.56
C LEU A 65 14.01 18.86 -4.68
N LYS A 66 13.40 19.34 -5.77
CA LYS A 66 13.12 20.75 -5.96
C LYS A 66 12.13 21.30 -4.92
N HIS A 67 11.03 20.59 -4.66
CA HIS A 67 10.09 20.97 -3.60
C HIS A 67 10.73 20.98 -2.22
N LEU A 68 11.59 20.00 -1.91
CA LEU A 68 12.31 19.98 -0.64
C LEU A 68 13.26 21.17 -0.49
N ASP A 69 14.01 21.51 -1.53
CA ASP A 69 14.92 22.66 -1.52
C ASP A 69 14.16 23.99 -1.35
N GLU A 70 13.01 24.13 -1.99
CA GLU A 70 12.10 25.28 -1.81
C GLU A 70 11.53 25.36 -0.40
N MET A 71 11.16 24.23 0.22
CA MET A 71 10.70 24.21 1.62
C MET A 71 11.82 24.59 2.60
N ILE A 72 13.04 24.10 2.38
CA ILE A 72 14.20 24.40 3.25
C ILE A 72 14.60 25.88 3.15
N LYS A 73 14.56 26.47 1.96
CA LYS A 73 14.89 27.89 1.75
C LYS A 73 13.89 28.87 2.37
N ASN A 74 12.65 28.41 2.59
CA ASN A 74 11.55 29.22 3.14
C ASN A 74 11.29 28.94 4.63
N ALA A 75 12.07 28.09 5.28
CA ALA A 75 12.00 27.77 6.71
C ALA A 75 13.04 28.56 7.52
#